data_AF-A0A0E0F2I0-F1
#
_entry.id   AF-A0A0E0F2I0-F1
#
_cell.length_a   1.000
_cell.length_b   1.000
_cell.length_c   1.000
_cell.angle_alpha   90.00
_cell.angle_beta   90.00
_cell.angle_gamma   90.00
#
_symmetry.space_group_name_H-M   'P 1'
#
loop_
_entity.id
_entity.type
_entity.pdbx_description
1 polymer ?
#
loop_
_entity_poly.entity_id
_entity_poly.type
_entity_poly.pdbx_seq_one_letter_code
_entity_poly.pdbx_strand_id
1 'polypeptide(L)'
;MAASISGARTCYPSAAVARRGGAGRRCSVVRSSLATSSPATCKPSGMMRIGRQWMELQGARDWDGLLNPLDGALRGELVRYGEFVRAAYASFDFGGGAPSSYGSCRFPTSSLLRRSGLPETGYRVTGILHAASTSAPSWLSCSSSYIGYVAVCDDEDEIERLGRRDVVIAFRGTATCGEWVDNFKSTLTHLPPRSGDVAGDGEAAAPMVESGFWRLFTTPGKAHGSLQHQVRGEVQRIVGEYGGEGMPPLSITVTGHSLGAALAVLTAYDITTNSPMQRHGDDDDDVDSPPMVTAVSFGGPRVGNAAFRRRLEESGGKVLRVVNSNDVVTKVPGFPVDDDDCGGGGAREGAPARRKPRLPRWLVSKMGWEYSDVGRELRLCSQGDTARNVVASHDLDLYLKLVAACTY
;
A
#
# COMPACT_ATOMS: atom_id res chain seq x y z
N MET A 1 -43.77 3.83 15.54
CA MET A 1 -43.61 4.62 14.30
C MET A 1 -42.29 5.37 14.38
N ALA A 2 -41.27 4.90 13.68
CA ALA A 2 -40.03 5.62 13.44
C ALA A 2 -39.43 5.05 12.14
N ALA A 3 -39.16 5.95 11.20
CA ALA A 3 -38.94 5.67 9.79
C ALA A 3 -37.57 5.05 9.51
N SER A 4 -37.57 4.07 8.61
CA SER A 4 -36.40 3.48 7.99
C SER A 4 -35.84 4.43 6.93
N ILE A 5 -34.54 4.73 7.00
CA ILE A 5 -33.81 5.39 5.90
C ILE A 5 -32.81 4.38 5.36
N SER A 6 -33.10 3.93 4.15
CA SER A 6 -32.33 3.01 3.33
C SER A 6 -31.09 3.71 2.77
N GLY A 7 -29.90 3.28 3.21
CA GLY A 7 -28.62 3.64 2.61
C GLY A 7 -28.23 2.59 1.56
N ALA A 8 -28.13 3.03 0.30
CA ALA A 8 -27.81 2.17 -0.84
C ALA A 8 -26.44 1.50 -0.68
N ARG A 9 -26.44 0.16 -0.67
CA ARG A 9 -25.23 -0.67 -0.81
C ARG A 9 -24.84 -0.70 -2.29
N THR A 10 -23.67 -0.16 -2.63
CA THR A 10 -23.01 -0.46 -3.90
C THR A 10 -22.46 -1.88 -3.84
N CYS A 11 -23.27 -2.83 -4.30
CA CYS A 11 -22.86 -4.21 -4.52
C CYS A 11 -22.12 -4.31 -5.86
N TYR A 12 -20.93 -4.89 -5.87
CA TYR A 12 -20.27 -5.35 -7.09
C TYR A 12 -21.13 -6.46 -7.73
N PRO A 13 -21.43 -6.43 -9.04
CA PRO A 13 -22.26 -7.45 -9.67
C PRO A 13 -21.51 -8.79 -9.72
N SER A 14 -22.10 -9.81 -9.11
CA SER A 14 -21.69 -11.21 -9.25
C SER A 14 -22.33 -11.79 -10.51
N ALA A 15 -21.53 -12.36 -11.41
CA ALA A 15 -22.03 -13.05 -12.59
C ALA A 15 -22.86 -14.28 -12.17
N ALA A 16 -24.14 -14.29 -12.52
CA ALA A 16 -25.06 -15.38 -12.20
C ALA A 16 -24.78 -16.61 -13.09
N VAL A 17 -24.47 -17.74 -12.47
CA VAL A 17 -24.42 -19.06 -13.11
C VAL A 17 -25.85 -19.57 -13.29
N ALA A 18 -26.33 -19.65 -14.52
CA ALA A 18 -27.65 -20.20 -14.85
C ALA A 18 -27.66 -21.74 -14.75
N ARG A 19 -28.42 -22.29 -13.80
CA ARG A 19 -28.80 -23.71 -13.75
C ARG A 19 -30.00 -23.96 -14.67
N ARG A 20 -29.89 -24.95 -15.54
CA ARG A 20 -30.95 -25.45 -16.44
C ARG A 20 -32.02 -26.23 -15.66
N GLY A 21 -33.29 -25.93 -15.96
CA GLY A 21 -34.48 -26.77 -15.71
C GLY A 21 -35.50 -26.44 -16.81
N GLY A 22 -35.98 -27.46 -17.53
CA GLY A 22 -36.59 -27.32 -18.86
C GLY A 22 -38.09 -27.05 -18.92
N ALA A 23 -38.55 -26.60 -20.09
CA ALA A 23 -39.80 -26.98 -20.77
C ALA A 23 -39.77 -26.38 -22.18
N GLY A 24 -40.21 -27.17 -23.18
CA GLY A 24 -39.85 -26.96 -24.58
C GLY A 24 -40.62 -25.89 -25.35
N ARG A 25 -40.04 -25.54 -26.51
CA ARG A 25 -40.72 -25.32 -27.80
C ARG A 25 -39.65 -25.30 -28.91
N ARG A 26 -39.93 -26.04 -29.98
CA ARG A 26 -39.07 -26.23 -31.17
C ARG A 26 -38.95 -24.94 -31.99
N CYS A 27 -37.77 -24.67 -32.54
CA CYS A 27 -37.63 -24.15 -33.91
C CYS A 27 -36.20 -24.33 -34.46
N SER A 28 -36.14 -24.99 -35.63
CA SER A 28 -35.11 -24.99 -36.69
C SER A 28 -33.62 -24.91 -36.34
N VAL A 29 -32.93 -26.04 -36.54
CA VAL A 29 -31.48 -26.14 -36.63
C VAL A 29 -31.02 -25.60 -37.98
N VAL A 30 -30.23 -24.51 -37.97
CA VAL A 30 -29.34 -24.14 -39.08
C VAL A 30 -27.94 -24.54 -38.68
N ARG A 31 -27.36 -25.54 -39.36
CA ARG A 31 -25.95 -25.91 -39.23
C ARG A 31 -25.12 -24.81 -39.88
N SER A 32 -24.37 -24.06 -39.08
CA SER A 32 -23.21 -23.29 -39.56
C SER A 32 -21.95 -23.92 -38.97
N SER A 33 -21.16 -24.53 -39.84
CA SER A 33 -19.83 -25.05 -39.55
C SER A 33 -18.88 -23.88 -39.25
N LEU A 34 -18.46 -23.75 -38.00
CA LEU A 34 -17.33 -22.92 -37.61
C LEU A 34 -16.29 -23.82 -36.94
N ALA A 35 -15.15 -23.92 -37.62
CA ALA A 35 -13.99 -24.64 -37.17
C ALA A 35 -13.55 -24.15 -35.79
N THR A 36 -13.13 -25.09 -34.95
CA THR A 36 -12.45 -24.83 -33.68
C THR A 36 -11.11 -24.17 -33.95
N SER A 37 -11.05 -22.84 -33.89
CA SER A 37 -9.81 -22.11 -33.74
C SER A 37 -9.34 -22.23 -32.29
N SER A 38 -8.17 -22.83 -32.10
CA SER A 38 -7.43 -22.89 -30.82
C SER A 38 -7.37 -21.52 -30.14
N PRO A 39 -7.37 -21.45 -28.80
CA PRO A 39 -7.12 -20.20 -28.11
C PRO A 39 -5.64 -19.84 -28.31
N ALA A 40 -5.37 -18.96 -29.26
CA ALA A 40 -4.11 -18.25 -29.30
C ALA A 40 -4.00 -17.46 -28.00
N THR A 41 -2.98 -17.79 -27.21
CA THR A 41 -2.50 -17.04 -26.06
C THR A 41 -2.06 -15.65 -26.52
N CYS A 42 -3.00 -14.71 -26.58
CA CYS A 42 -2.67 -13.29 -26.68
C CYS A 42 -2.17 -12.83 -25.32
N LYS A 43 -0.85 -12.96 -25.09
CA LYS A 43 -0.15 -12.23 -24.03
C LYS A 43 -0.45 -10.73 -24.17
N PRO A 44 -0.58 -9.95 -23.08
CA PRO A 44 -0.83 -8.52 -23.17
C PRO A 44 0.38 -7.80 -23.80
N SER A 45 0.34 -7.65 -25.11
CA SER A 45 1.25 -6.81 -25.89
C SER A 45 0.97 -5.35 -25.57
N GLY A 46 1.71 -4.75 -24.63
CA GLY A 46 1.54 -3.33 -24.30
C GLY A 46 2.38 -2.81 -23.14
N MET A 47 2.96 -3.67 -22.31
CA MET A 47 3.83 -3.22 -21.22
C MET A 47 5.25 -2.98 -21.74
N MET A 48 5.77 -1.78 -21.51
CA MET A 48 7.13 -1.41 -21.89
C MET A 48 8.14 -2.34 -21.20
N ARG A 49 9.20 -2.73 -21.91
CA ARG A 49 10.34 -3.41 -21.29
C ARG A 49 11.12 -2.38 -20.48
N ILE A 50 11.23 -2.61 -19.18
CA ILE A 50 11.84 -1.67 -18.26
C ILE A 50 13.16 -2.17 -17.67
N GLY A 51 13.61 -3.36 -18.04
CA GLY A 51 14.78 -4.00 -17.44
C GLY A 51 16.11 -3.24 -17.54
N ARG A 52 16.24 -2.23 -18.41
CA ARG A 52 17.44 -1.36 -18.40
C ARG A 52 17.35 -0.17 -17.44
N GLN A 53 16.13 0.20 -17.05
CA GLN A 53 15.82 1.39 -16.25
C GLN A 53 15.17 1.02 -14.91
N TRP A 54 15.08 -0.26 -14.58
CA TRP A 54 14.31 -0.72 -13.43
C TRP A 54 14.77 -0.09 -12.12
N MET A 55 16.07 0.12 -11.96
CA MET A 55 16.63 0.76 -10.77
C MET A 55 16.15 2.21 -10.62
N GLU A 56 16.08 2.94 -11.74
CA GLU A 56 15.59 4.32 -11.75
C GLU A 56 14.09 4.38 -11.44
N LEU A 57 13.31 3.47 -12.02
CA LEU A 57 11.86 3.34 -11.77
C LEU A 57 11.54 2.93 -10.32
N GLN A 58 12.49 2.30 -9.65
CA GLN A 58 12.43 1.95 -8.23
C GLN A 58 13.05 3.02 -7.31
N GLY A 59 13.46 4.17 -7.86
CA GLY A 59 13.87 5.32 -7.06
C GLY A 59 15.35 5.36 -6.68
N ALA A 60 16.24 4.66 -7.41
CA ALA A 60 17.69 4.75 -7.20
C ALA A 60 18.20 6.21 -7.17
N ARG A 61 17.58 7.10 -7.96
CA ARG A 61 17.82 8.55 -7.98
C ARG A 61 16.63 9.37 -7.51
N ASP A 62 15.85 8.85 -6.56
CA ASP A 62 14.68 9.52 -5.96
C ASP A 62 13.66 10.04 -6.99
N TRP A 63 13.53 9.28 -8.08
CA TRP A 63 12.69 9.58 -9.25
C TRP A 63 12.96 10.96 -9.86
N ASP A 64 14.18 11.47 -9.74
CA ASP A 64 14.59 12.74 -10.34
C ASP A 64 14.37 12.72 -11.86
N GLY A 65 13.68 13.75 -12.36
CA GLY A 65 13.25 13.85 -13.76
C GLY A 65 12.13 12.90 -14.20
N LEU A 66 11.58 12.03 -13.34
CA LEU A 66 10.54 11.05 -13.71
C LEU A 66 9.12 11.43 -13.27
N LEU A 67 8.95 12.44 -12.41
CA LEU A 67 7.66 12.79 -11.80
C LEU A 67 6.94 13.97 -12.48
N ASN A 68 7.67 14.86 -13.18
CA ASN A 68 7.11 16.03 -13.85
C ASN A 68 7.91 16.41 -15.12
N PRO A 69 7.45 16.03 -16.33
CA PRO A 69 6.26 15.21 -16.60
C PRO A 69 6.42 13.77 -16.09
N LEU A 70 5.31 13.06 -15.86
CA LEU A 70 5.37 11.68 -15.38
C LEU A 70 5.85 10.75 -16.50
N ASP A 71 6.97 10.06 -16.25
CA ASP A 71 7.54 9.10 -17.20
C ASP A 71 6.54 7.96 -17.53
N GLY A 72 6.50 7.58 -18.81
CA GLY A 72 5.53 6.60 -19.31
C GLY A 72 5.70 5.20 -18.72
N ALA A 73 6.94 4.77 -18.47
CA ALA A 73 7.24 3.48 -17.86
C ALA A 73 6.94 3.51 -16.35
N LEU A 74 7.32 4.59 -15.66
CA LEU A 74 6.97 4.79 -14.25
C LEU A 74 5.45 4.79 -14.05
N ARG A 75 4.72 5.51 -14.91
CA ARG A 75 3.25 5.53 -14.90
C ARG A 75 2.65 4.12 -15.03
N GLY A 76 3.16 3.32 -15.96
CA GLY A 76 2.72 1.94 -16.15
C GLY A 76 2.95 1.07 -14.90
N GLU A 77 4.11 1.21 -14.27
CA GLU A 77 4.43 0.50 -13.03
C GLU A 77 3.60 0.99 -11.84
N LEU A 78 3.32 2.28 -11.72
CA LEU A 78 2.41 2.82 -10.69
C LEU A 78 1.00 2.24 -10.83
N VAL A 79 0.45 2.19 -12.04
CA VAL A 79 -0.86 1.54 -12.28
C VAL A 79 -0.78 0.07 -11.88
N ARG A 80 0.27 -0.65 -12.30
CA ARG A 80 0.51 -2.06 -11.97
C ARG A 80 0.54 -2.30 -10.46
N TYR A 81 1.29 -1.52 -9.69
CA TYR A 81 1.32 -1.63 -8.23
C TYR A 81 -0.04 -1.34 -7.60
N GLY A 82 -0.79 -0.39 -8.15
CA GLY A 82 -2.18 -0.14 -7.78
C GLY A 82 -3.12 -1.34 -7.98
N GLU A 83 -2.96 -2.09 -9.08
CA GLU A 83 -3.72 -3.32 -9.33
C GLU A 83 -3.46 -4.40 -8.25
N PHE A 84 -2.22 -4.54 -7.78
CA PHE A 84 -1.92 -5.43 -6.64
C PHE A 84 -2.64 -4.98 -5.36
N VAL A 85 -2.75 -3.67 -5.12
CA VAL A 85 -3.55 -3.15 -4.01
C VAL A 85 -5.04 -3.46 -4.20
N ARG A 86 -5.58 -3.31 -5.41
CA ARG A 86 -6.97 -3.67 -5.73
C ARG A 86 -7.23 -5.16 -5.48
N ALA A 87 -6.29 -6.03 -5.85
CA ALA A 87 -6.34 -7.46 -5.56
C ALA A 87 -6.35 -7.74 -4.05
N ALA A 88 -5.62 -6.98 -3.24
CA ALA A 88 -5.66 -7.07 -1.78
C ALA A 88 -7.04 -6.69 -1.21
N TYR A 89 -7.70 -5.64 -1.72
CA TYR A 89 -9.07 -5.32 -1.33
C TYR A 89 -10.08 -6.40 -1.73
N ALA A 90 -10.01 -6.88 -2.98
CA ALA A 90 -10.95 -7.89 -3.49
C ALA A 90 -10.86 -9.23 -2.73
N SER A 91 -9.71 -9.51 -2.11
CA SER A 91 -9.44 -10.72 -1.33
C SER A 91 -9.96 -10.67 0.10
N PHE A 92 -10.37 -9.51 0.63
CA PHE A 92 -10.90 -9.40 2.00
C PHE A 92 -12.38 -9.81 2.07
N ASP A 93 -12.75 -10.64 3.04
CA ASP A 93 -14.15 -11.03 3.28
C ASP A 93 -14.86 -10.07 4.25
N PHE A 94 -15.88 -9.37 3.73
CA PHE A 94 -16.75 -8.47 4.49
C PHE A 94 -17.93 -9.19 5.19
N GLY A 95 -17.93 -10.52 5.25
CA GLY A 95 -18.96 -11.28 5.96
C GLY A 95 -20.27 -11.42 5.17
N GLY A 96 -20.19 -11.43 3.84
CA GLY A 96 -21.36 -11.57 2.96
C GLY A 96 -22.02 -12.96 2.97
N GLY A 97 -21.43 -13.94 3.68
CA GLY A 97 -21.91 -15.32 3.78
C GLY A 97 -22.13 -15.77 5.22
N ALA A 98 -21.05 -16.16 5.91
CA ALA A 98 -21.09 -16.60 7.31
C ALA A 98 -20.47 -15.51 8.22
N PRO A 99 -21.05 -15.22 9.41
CA PRO A 99 -20.47 -14.27 10.35
C PRO A 99 -19.05 -14.62 10.82
N SER A 100 -18.66 -15.88 10.72
CA SER A 100 -17.34 -16.39 11.11
C SER A 100 -16.23 -16.12 10.10
N SER A 101 -16.56 -15.73 8.86
CA SER A 101 -15.56 -15.48 7.81
C SER A 101 -15.17 -14.00 7.66
N TYR A 102 -15.87 -13.09 8.35
CA TYR A 102 -15.51 -11.67 8.36
C TYR A 102 -14.05 -11.49 8.77
N GLY A 103 -13.31 -10.71 7.99
CA GLY A 103 -11.91 -10.45 8.30
C GLY A 103 -10.92 -11.48 7.76
N SER A 104 -11.38 -12.53 7.07
CA SER A 104 -10.52 -13.56 6.47
C SER A 104 -10.18 -13.27 5.00
N CYS A 105 -9.20 -13.99 4.45
CA CYS A 105 -8.91 -13.99 3.01
C CYS A 105 -9.88 -14.92 2.28
N ARG A 106 -10.57 -14.41 1.26
CA ARG A 106 -11.58 -15.12 0.45
C ARG A 106 -11.00 -16.21 -0.43
N PHE A 107 -9.72 -16.07 -0.79
CA PHE A 107 -9.09 -16.88 -1.83
C PHE A 107 -7.87 -17.62 -1.28
N PRO A 108 -7.64 -18.88 -1.69
CA PRO A 108 -6.43 -19.59 -1.33
C PRO A 108 -5.24 -19.01 -2.09
N THR A 109 -4.06 -19.08 -1.47
CA THR A 109 -2.79 -18.52 -1.96
C THR A 109 -2.53 -18.82 -3.44
N SER A 110 -2.70 -20.07 -3.87
CA SER A 110 -2.43 -20.52 -5.25
C SER A 110 -3.33 -19.92 -6.33
N SER A 111 -4.42 -19.25 -5.96
CA SER A 111 -5.38 -18.67 -6.91
C SER A 111 -5.78 -17.25 -6.58
N LEU A 112 -5.13 -16.62 -5.58
CA LEU A 112 -5.53 -15.32 -5.05
C LEU A 112 -5.60 -14.27 -6.15
N LEU A 113 -4.50 -14.04 -6.90
CA LEU A 113 -4.45 -13.02 -7.95
C LEU A 113 -5.49 -13.26 -9.06
N ARG A 114 -5.59 -14.50 -9.55
CA ARG A 114 -6.58 -14.86 -10.57
C ARG A 114 -8.01 -14.60 -10.10
N ARG A 115 -8.35 -14.99 -8.86
CA ARG A 115 -9.71 -14.86 -8.30
C ARG A 115 -10.02 -13.45 -7.82
N SER A 116 -9.01 -12.64 -7.54
CA SER A 116 -9.15 -11.23 -7.17
C SER A 116 -9.23 -10.29 -8.38
N GLY A 117 -9.22 -10.81 -9.61
CA GLY A 117 -9.37 -10.04 -10.84
C GLY A 117 -8.06 -9.58 -11.48
N LEU A 118 -6.92 -10.14 -11.06
CA LEU A 118 -5.60 -9.83 -11.59
C LEU A 118 -4.90 -11.12 -12.12
N PRO A 119 -5.44 -11.76 -13.19
CA PRO A 119 -4.84 -12.95 -13.78
C PRO A 119 -3.57 -12.61 -14.59
N GLU A 120 -2.78 -13.64 -14.91
CA GLU A 120 -1.68 -13.56 -15.91
C GLU A 120 -0.60 -12.51 -15.61
N THR A 121 -0.32 -12.24 -14.34
CA THR A 121 0.71 -11.27 -13.92
C THR A 121 2.14 -11.81 -14.01
N GLY A 122 2.32 -13.13 -14.07
CA GLY A 122 3.61 -13.77 -13.83
C GLY A 122 4.02 -13.85 -12.35
N TYR A 123 3.15 -13.42 -11.43
CA TYR A 123 3.41 -13.48 -9.98
C TYR A 123 2.71 -14.66 -9.32
N ARG A 124 3.40 -15.28 -8.37
CA ARG A 124 2.86 -16.29 -7.46
C ARG A 124 2.80 -15.74 -6.05
N VAL A 125 1.61 -15.83 -5.43
CA VAL A 125 1.47 -15.50 -4.01
C VAL A 125 2.15 -16.57 -3.16
N THR A 126 2.91 -16.15 -2.16
CA THR A 126 3.67 -17.04 -1.27
C THR A 126 3.22 -16.94 0.18
N GLY A 127 2.72 -15.76 0.60
CA GLY A 127 2.27 -15.53 1.97
C GLY A 127 0.96 -14.72 2.04
N ILE A 128 0.09 -15.08 2.98
CA ILE A 128 -1.11 -14.30 3.36
C ILE A 128 -0.81 -13.62 4.69
N LEU A 129 -0.98 -12.30 4.73
CA LEU A 129 -0.61 -11.48 5.88
C LEU A 129 -1.84 -11.10 6.69
N HIS A 130 -1.69 -11.16 8.02
CA HIS A 130 -2.71 -10.78 8.97
C HIS A 130 -2.19 -9.74 9.97
N ALA A 131 -3.04 -8.81 10.36
CA ALA A 131 -2.76 -7.85 11.41
C ALA A 131 -3.76 -8.01 12.56
N ALA A 132 -3.30 -7.74 13.79
CA ALA A 132 -4.14 -7.76 14.98
C ALA A 132 -4.11 -6.39 15.65
N SER A 133 -5.21 -6.02 16.30
CA SER A 133 -5.24 -4.83 17.15
C SER A 133 -6.06 -5.12 18.41
N THR A 134 -5.49 -4.80 19.56
CA THR A 134 -6.09 -5.01 20.89
C THR A 134 -7.05 -3.89 21.30
N SER A 135 -7.14 -2.81 20.51
CA SER A 135 -8.02 -1.65 20.76
C SER A 135 -8.48 -1.02 19.45
N ALA A 136 -8.97 -1.86 18.54
CA ALA A 136 -9.32 -1.45 17.18
C ALA A 136 -10.76 -0.92 17.11
N PRO A 137 -11.08 0.00 16.17
CA PRO A 137 -12.46 0.31 15.82
C PRO A 137 -13.19 -0.94 15.30
N SER A 138 -14.54 -0.93 15.30
CA SER A 138 -15.40 -2.09 15.03
C SER A 138 -15.06 -2.89 13.76
N TRP A 139 -14.51 -2.25 12.72
CA TRP A 139 -14.14 -2.91 11.46
C TRP A 139 -12.88 -3.81 11.56
N LEU A 140 -12.14 -3.75 12.67
CA LEU A 140 -10.99 -4.62 13.02
C LEU A 140 -11.26 -5.49 14.26
N SER A 141 -12.52 -5.69 14.69
CA SER A 141 -12.84 -6.35 15.97
C SER A 141 -12.55 -7.86 16.03
N CYS A 142 -11.84 -8.42 15.06
CA CYS A 142 -11.38 -9.81 15.07
C CYS A 142 -9.91 -9.86 15.50
N SER A 143 -9.60 -10.80 16.40
CA SER A 143 -8.29 -10.99 17.05
C SER A 143 -7.08 -11.24 16.12
N SER A 144 -7.31 -11.29 14.80
CA SER A 144 -6.33 -11.26 13.69
C SER A 144 -7.15 -11.18 12.40
N SER A 145 -6.93 -10.18 11.55
CA SER A 145 -7.65 -9.98 10.27
C SER A 145 -6.70 -9.90 9.09
N TYR A 146 -7.13 -10.41 7.93
CA TYR A 146 -6.41 -10.30 6.67
C TYR A 146 -6.15 -8.83 6.31
N ILE A 147 -4.89 -8.53 5.99
CA ILE A 147 -4.42 -7.17 5.69
C ILE A 147 -3.65 -7.08 4.37
N GLY A 148 -3.21 -8.20 3.80
CA GLY A 148 -2.41 -8.18 2.59
C GLY A 148 -1.78 -9.53 2.26
N TYR A 149 -0.86 -9.52 1.31
CA TYR A 149 -0.16 -10.73 0.87
C TYR A 149 1.25 -10.40 0.35
N VAL A 150 2.07 -11.45 0.21
CA VAL A 150 3.38 -11.41 -0.44
C VAL A 150 3.31 -12.24 -1.71
N ALA A 151 3.81 -11.70 -2.82
CA ALA A 151 3.91 -12.40 -4.10
C ALA A 151 5.29 -12.19 -4.72
N VAL A 152 5.81 -13.22 -5.38
CA VAL A 152 7.09 -13.19 -6.09
C VAL A 152 6.84 -13.34 -7.59
N CYS A 153 7.54 -12.58 -8.41
CA CYS A 153 7.58 -12.79 -9.85
C CYS A 153 8.28 -14.12 -10.13
N ASP A 154 7.57 -15.05 -10.76
CA ASP A 154 8.06 -16.42 -11.03
C ASP A 154 8.05 -16.78 -12.52
N ASP A 155 7.54 -15.88 -13.35
CA ASP A 155 7.52 -16.00 -14.81
C ASP A 155 8.78 -15.39 -15.43
N GLU A 156 9.49 -16.18 -16.23
CA GLU A 156 10.77 -15.77 -16.83
C GLU A 156 10.62 -14.61 -17.82
N ASP A 157 9.51 -14.54 -18.58
CA ASP A 157 9.28 -13.44 -19.51
C ASP A 157 9.04 -12.12 -18.76
N GLU A 158 8.29 -12.17 -17.65
CA GLU A 158 8.06 -11.01 -16.80
C GLU A 158 9.34 -10.58 -16.07
N ILE A 159 10.17 -11.53 -15.62
CA ILE A 159 11.50 -11.23 -15.06
C ILE A 159 12.39 -10.54 -16.10
N GLU A 160 12.41 -11.02 -17.35
CA GLU A 160 13.15 -10.38 -18.45
C GLU A 160 12.62 -8.95 -18.72
N ARG A 161 11.29 -8.78 -18.75
CA ARG A 161 10.65 -7.46 -18.94
C ARG A 161 11.04 -6.49 -17.83
N LEU A 162 11.03 -6.95 -16.58
CA LEU A 162 11.35 -6.18 -15.38
C LEU A 162 12.85 -5.97 -15.18
N GLY A 163 13.71 -6.80 -15.78
CA GLY A 163 15.16 -6.87 -15.58
C GLY A 163 15.59 -7.32 -14.19
N ARG A 164 14.66 -7.91 -13.43
CA ARG A 164 14.82 -8.28 -12.02
C ARG A 164 13.70 -9.23 -11.60
N ARG A 165 13.94 -10.02 -10.57
CA ARG A 165 12.88 -10.73 -9.85
C ARG A 165 12.28 -9.79 -8.80
N ASP A 166 11.05 -9.36 -9.03
CA ASP A 166 10.37 -8.44 -8.13
C ASP A 166 9.48 -9.20 -7.13
N VAL A 167 9.57 -8.81 -5.86
CA VAL A 167 8.73 -9.28 -4.77
C VAL A 167 7.75 -8.17 -4.43
N VAL A 168 6.45 -8.42 -4.55
CA VAL A 168 5.41 -7.46 -4.20
C VAL A 168 4.76 -7.83 -2.86
N ILE A 169 4.83 -6.91 -1.90
CA ILE A 169 4.09 -6.97 -0.65
C ILE A 169 2.94 -5.96 -0.76
N ALA A 170 1.71 -6.45 -0.88
CA ALA A 170 0.54 -5.61 -1.11
C ALA A 170 -0.37 -5.55 0.12
N PHE A 171 -0.63 -4.33 0.60
CA PHE A 171 -1.52 -4.07 1.73
C PHE A 171 -2.80 -3.37 1.30
N ARG A 172 -3.94 -3.86 1.79
CA ARG A 172 -5.19 -3.12 1.71
C ARG A 172 -5.23 -2.03 2.78
N GLY A 173 -6.05 -1.02 2.55
CA GLY A 173 -6.48 -0.06 3.57
C GLY A 173 -7.78 -0.50 4.24
N THR A 174 -8.41 0.44 4.95
CA THR A 174 -9.68 0.21 5.64
C THR A 174 -10.84 0.28 4.65
N ALA A 175 -11.97 -0.38 4.95
CA ALA A 175 -13.15 -0.28 4.08
C ALA A 175 -13.96 1.01 4.30
N THR A 176 -13.85 1.60 5.49
CA THR A 176 -14.48 2.88 5.85
C THR A 176 -13.40 3.90 6.24
N CYS A 177 -12.69 4.43 5.23
CA CYS A 177 -11.56 5.33 5.44
C CYS A 177 -11.92 6.60 6.22
N GLY A 178 -13.13 7.15 6.05
CA GLY A 178 -13.60 8.32 6.82
C GLY A 178 -13.66 8.06 8.32
N GLU A 179 -14.28 6.95 8.73
CA GLU A 179 -14.36 6.55 10.15
C GLU A 179 -12.97 6.25 10.73
N TRP A 180 -12.02 5.78 9.90
CA TRP A 180 -10.65 5.57 10.35
C TRP A 180 -9.95 6.89 10.71
N VAL A 181 -10.05 7.91 9.85
CA VAL A 181 -9.46 9.24 10.12
C VAL A 181 -10.05 9.86 11.38
N ASP A 182 -11.36 9.72 11.59
CA ASP A 182 -12.02 10.27 12.78
C ASP A 182 -11.59 9.56 14.09
N ASN A 183 -11.35 8.25 14.01
CA ASN A 183 -10.91 7.44 15.16
C ASN A 183 -9.39 7.50 15.40
N PHE A 184 -8.64 8.07 14.46
CA PHE A 184 -7.19 8.15 14.52
C PHE A 184 -6.74 9.17 15.57
N LYS A 185 -5.85 8.73 16.48
CA LYS A 185 -5.25 9.60 17.47
C LYS A 185 -3.86 9.99 16.99
N SER A 186 -3.60 11.28 16.84
CA SER A 186 -2.29 11.80 16.44
C SER A 186 -1.25 11.68 17.56
N THR A 187 -0.90 10.46 17.96
CA THR A 187 0.09 10.20 19.01
C THR A 187 1.32 9.54 18.40
N LEU A 188 2.45 10.23 18.45
CA LEU A 188 3.74 9.65 18.08
C LEU A 188 4.24 8.73 19.20
N THR A 189 4.84 7.60 18.82
CA THR A 189 5.55 6.69 19.71
C THR A 189 6.99 6.52 19.24
N HIS A 190 7.91 6.34 20.19
CA HIS A 190 9.28 6.00 19.88
C HIS A 190 9.37 4.60 19.26
N LEU A 191 10.24 4.47 18.27
CA LEU A 191 10.68 3.17 17.80
C LEU A 191 11.73 2.58 18.77
N PRO A 192 11.81 1.24 18.90
CA PRO A 192 12.86 0.61 19.68
C PRO A 192 14.26 1.03 19.17
N PRO A 193 15.22 1.30 20.07
CA PRO A 193 16.60 1.60 19.68
C PRO A 193 17.22 0.39 18.94
N ARG A 194 18.08 0.66 17.96
CA ARG A 194 18.87 -0.38 17.27
C ARG A 194 20.10 -0.76 18.08
N SER A 195 20.55 -2.00 17.91
CA SER A 195 21.89 -2.41 18.31
C SER A 195 22.92 -1.54 17.56
N GLY A 196 23.71 -0.76 18.29
CA GLY A 196 24.69 0.18 17.71
C GLY A 196 24.22 1.64 17.62
N ASP A 197 22.99 1.96 18.02
CA ASP A 197 22.60 3.35 18.29
C ASP A 197 23.39 3.82 19.54
N VAL A 198 24.61 4.35 19.32
CA VAL A 198 25.32 5.10 20.36
C VAL A 198 24.43 6.29 20.66
N ALA A 199 24.04 6.47 21.92
CA ALA A 199 23.42 7.71 22.37
C ALA A 199 24.47 8.82 22.22
N GLY A 200 24.64 9.33 21.01
CA GLY A 200 25.47 10.49 20.75
C GLY A 200 24.87 11.65 21.51
N ASP A 201 25.72 12.39 22.20
CA ASP A 201 25.40 13.58 23.00
C ASP A 201 24.88 14.77 22.16
N GLY A 202 24.30 14.51 20.99
CA GLY A 202 23.73 15.48 20.07
C GLY A 202 22.20 15.47 20.11
N GLU A 203 21.61 16.67 20.09
CA GLU A 203 20.17 17.02 20.04
C GLU A 203 19.38 16.42 18.83
N ALA A 204 19.78 15.30 18.25
CA ALA A 204 19.02 14.67 17.17
C ALA A 204 17.76 13.99 17.76
N ALA A 205 16.58 14.52 17.42
CA ALA A 205 15.30 13.94 17.84
C ALA A 205 15.22 12.45 17.46
N ALA A 206 14.74 11.62 18.38
CA ALA A 206 14.59 10.18 18.15
C ALA A 206 13.55 9.89 17.04
N PRO A 207 13.71 8.79 16.28
CA PRO A 207 12.74 8.39 15.27
C PRO A 207 11.43 7.97 15.95
N MET A 208 10.34 8.60 15.52
CA MET A 208 9.00 8.35 16.05
C MET A 208 8.03 8.11 14.90
N VAL A 209 7.09 7.20 15.12
CA VAL A 209 6.02 6.86 14.19
C VAL A 209 4.67 6.96 14.87
N GLU A 210 3.59 7.00 14.09
CA GLU A 210 2.27 7.00 14.69
C GLU A 210 1.98 5.69 15.44
N SER A 211 1.44 5.84 16.65
CA SER A 211 1.24 4.76 17.61
C SER A 211 0.29 3.65 17.14
N GLY A 212 -0.80 3.99 16.45
CA GLY A 212 -1.78 3.08 15.88
C GLY A 212 -1.20 2.25 14.75
N PHE A 213 -0.49 2.86 13.80
CA PHE A 213 0.22 2.13 12.75
C PHE A 213 1.25 1.18 13.35
N TRP A 214 2.06 1.67 14.29
CA TRP A 214 3.08 0.86 14.94
C TRP A 214 2.47 -0.33 15.70
N ARG A 215 1.39 -0.11 16.45
CA ARG A 215 0.68 -1.18 17.14
C ARG A 215 0.09 -2.19 16.18
N LEU A 216 -0.54 -1.75 15.09
CA LEU A 216 -1.10 -2.67 14.10
C LEU A 216 -0.01 -3.52 13.43
N PHE A 217 1.18 -2.94 13.24
CA PHE A 217 2.32 -3.61 12.63
C PHE A 217 3.00 -4.61 13.59
N THR A 218 3.09 -4.29 14.89
CA THR A 218 3.90 -5.06 15.85
C THR A 218 3.12 -5.93 16.83
N THR A 219 1.80 -5.71 17.00
CA THR A 219 0.99 -6.49 17.94
C THR A 219 0.78 -7.91 17.41
N PRO A 220 1.14 -8.97 18.15
CA PRO A 220 0.85 -10.34 17.76
C PRO A 220 -0.66 -10.63 17.86
N GLY A 221 -1.17 -11.43 16.92
CA GLY A 221 -2.54 -11.93 16.98
C GLY A 221 -2.64 -13.21 17.82
N LYS A 222 -3.87 -13.71 18.01
CA LYS A 222 -4.07 -15.02 18.66
C LYS A 222 -3.64 -16.20 17.79
N ALA A 223 -3.84 -16.08 16.47
CA ALA A 223 -3.59 -17.16 15.50
C ALA A 223 -2.28 -16.99 14.72
N HIS A 224 -1.78 -15.76 14.62
CA HIS A 224 -0.60 -15.41 13.82
C HIS A 224 0.33 -14.53 14.65
N GLY A 225 1.63 -14.60 14.37
CA GLY A 225 2.60 -13.62 14.87
C GLY A 225 2.24 -12.19 14.45
N SER A 226 3.01 -11.21 14.91
CA SER A 226 2.82 -9.83 14.46
C SER A 226 2.96 -9.72 12.93
N LEU A 227 2.37 -8.68 12.33
CA LEU A 227 2.53 -8.43 10.90
C LEU A 227 4.01 -8.28 10.54
N GLN A 228 4.76 -7.55 11.37
CA GLN A 228 6.21 -7.41 11.27
C GLN A 228 6.92 -8.78 11.21
N HIS A 229 6.59 -9.70 12.12
CA HIS A 229 7.22 -11.01 12.15
C HIS A 229 6.87 -11.87 10.92
N GLN A 230 5.60 -11.83 10.48
CA GLN A 230 5.16 -12.52 9.27
C GLN A 230 5.92 -12.02 8.02
N VAL A 231 6.05 -10.70 7.86
CA VAL A 231 6.76 -10.10 6.73
C VAL A 231 8.25 -10.45 6.77
N ARG A 232 8.92 -10.30 7.92
CA ARG A 232 10.34 -10.62 8.07
C ARG A 232 10.62 -12.08 7.72
N GLY A 233 9.82 -13.01 8.23
CA GLY A 233 10.00 -14.44 7.97
C GLY A 233 9.83 -14.76 6.48
N GLU A 234 8.84 -14.17 5.83
CA GLU A 234 8.58 -14.43 4.41
C GLU A 234 9.61 -13.78 3.49
N VAL A 235 10.03 -12.55 3.78
CA VAL A 235 11.12 -11.88 3.05
C VAL A 235 12.42 -12.65 3.20
N GLN A 236 12.78 -13.09 4.41
CA GLN A 236 13.98 -13.89 4.64
C GLN A 236 13.95 -15.20 3.86
N ARG A 237 12.79 -15.87 3.81
CA ARG A 237 12.60 -17.10 3.02
C ARG A 237 12.80 -16.84 1.53
N ILE A 238 12.20 -15.78 0.99
CA ILE A 238 12.31 -15.41 -0.43
C ILE A 238 13.75 -15.02 -0.79
N VAL A 239 14.41 -14.21 0.03
CA VAL A 239 15.81 -13.82 -0.20
C VAL A 239 16.72 -15.06 -0.20
N GLY A 240 16.49 -16.03 0.70
CA GLY A 240 17.26 -17.28 0.71
C GLY A 240 16.97 -18.22 -0.45
N GLU A 241 15.79 -18.15 -1.06
CA GLU A 241 15.38 -19.01 -2.19
C GLU A 241 15.74 -18.41 -3.55
N TYR A 242 15.71 -17.08 -3.67
CA TYR A 242 15.79 -16.36 -4.95
C TYR A 242 16.94 -15.37 -5.05
N GLY A 243 17.63 -15.07 -3.95
CA GLY A 243 18.90 -14.35 -3.97
C GLY A 243 20.08 -15.30 -4.24
N GLY A 244 21.28 -14.74 -4.40
CA GLY A 244 22.48 -15.53 -4.69
C GLY A 244 23.10 -15.19 -6.04
N GLU A 245 24.39 -15.47 -6.17
CA GLU A 245 25.12 -15.44 -7.43
C GLU A 245 24.44 -16.30 -8.50
N GLY A 246 24.36 -15.78 -9.73
CA GLY A 246 23.72 -16.47 -10.87
C GLY A 246 22.19 -16.35 -10.93
N MET A 247 21.56 -15.77 -9.91
CA MET A 247 20.13 -15.44 -9.93
C MET A 247 19.89 -14.03 -10.49
N PRO A 248 18.71 -13.75 -11.09
CA PRO A 248 18.36 -12.38 -11.46
C PRO A 248 18.37 -11.46 -10.23
N PRO A 249 18.71 -10.16 -10.38
CA PRO A 249 18.66 -9.20 -9.27
C PRO A 249 17.30 -9.24 -8.57
N LEU A 250 17.29 -9.27 -7.25
CA LEU A 250 16.06 -9.28 -6.45
C LEU A 250 15.68 -7.84 -6.04
N SER A 251 14.39 -7.50 -6.14
CA SER A 251 13.84 -6.26 -5.59
C SER A 251 12.63 -6.53 -4.71
N ILE A 252 12.41 -5.71 -3.69
CA ILE A 252 11.23 -5.78 -2.83
C ILE A 252 10.42 -4.49 -3.01
N THR A 253 9.26 -4.61 -3.64
CA THR A 253 8.29 -3.53 -3.75
C THR A 253 7.17 -3.72 -2.73
N VAL A 254 6.97 -2.73 -1.86
CA VAL A 254 5.87 -2.70 -0.91
C VAL A 254 4.84 -1.70 -1.41
N THR A 255 3.56 -2.08 -1.48
CA THR A 255 2.51 -1.19 -1.96
C THR A 255 1.27 -1.23 -1.10
N GLY A 256 0.54 -0.13 -1.05
CA GLY A 256 -0.70 -0.05 -0.31
C GLY A 256 -1.44 1.26 -0.51
N HIS A 257 -2.72 1.23 -0.12
CA HIS A 257 -3.61 2.37 -0.16
C HIS A 257 -4.10 2.73 1.24
N SER A 258 -4.26 4.03 1.54
CA SER A 258 -4.83 4.49 2.82
C SER A 258 -4.03 3.96 4.03
N LEU A 259 -4.65 3.25 4.97
CA LEU A 259 -3.92 2.54 6.03
C LEU A 259 -2.84 1.58 5.49
N GLY A 260 -3.09 0.91 4.37
CA GLY A 260 -2.12 0.02 3.73
C GLY A 260 -0.89 0.77 3.22
N ALA A 261 -1.02 2.05 2.84
CA ALA A 261 0.10 2.90 2.48
C ALA A 261 1.00 3.20 3.69
N ALA A 262 0.42 3.45 4.87
CA ALA A 262 1.20 3.62 6.10
C ALA A 262 1.96 2.34 6.48
N LEU A 263 1.30 1.18 6.36
CA LEU A 263 1.93 -0.12 6.56
C LEU A 263 3.04 -0.39 5.54
N ALA A 264 2.89 0.07 4.30
CA ALA A 264 3.91 -0.08 3.27
C ALA A 264 5.21 0.65 3.64
N VAL A 265 5.11 1.89 4.12
CA VAL A 265 6.26 2.68 4.59
C VAL A 265 6.92 2.05 5.82
N LEU A 266 6.13 1.61 6.81
CA LEU A 266 6.66 0.91 7.99
C LEU A 266 7.35 -0.41 7.62
N THR A 267 6.81 -1.15 6.66
CA THR A 267 7.38 -2.40 6.18
C THR A 267 8.69 -2.16 5.45
N ALA A 268 8.76 -1.16 4.58
CA ALA A 268 10.00 -0.79 3.91
C ALA A 268 11.09 -0.42 4.93
N TYR A 269 10.74 0.42 5.91
CA TYR A 269 11.63 0.74 7.04
C TYR A 269 12.10 -0.49 7.79
N ASP A 270 11.18 -1.40 8.12
CA ASP A 270 11.51 -2.58 8.89
C ASP A 270 12.50 -3.50 8.15
N ILE A 271 12.25 -3.74 6.87
CA ILE A 271 13.09 -4.59 6.02
C ILE A 271 14.47 -3.95 5.87
N THR A 272 14.56 -2.65 5.57
CA THR A 272 15.85 -2.00 5.34
C THR A 272 16.67 -1.85 6.61
N THR A 273 16.04 -1.73 7.78
CA THR A 273 16.74 -1.46 9.04
C THR A 273 17.00 -2.69 9.92
N ASN A 274 16.25 -3.78 9.78
CA ASN A 274 16.35 -4.93 10.68
C ASN A 274 16.64 -6.26 9.98
N SER A 275 16.75 -6.28 8.66
CA SER A 275 17.07 -7.52 7.99
C SER A 275 18.53 -7.91 8.27
N PRO A 276 18.83 -9.21 8.47
CA PRO A 276 20.20 -9.74 8.49
C PRO A 276 21.02 -9.44 7.22
N MET A 277 20.42 -8.77 6.25
CA MET A 277 20.96 -8.34 4.96
C MET A 277 21.91 -7.14 5.12
N GLN A 278 21.91 -6.47 6.27
CA GLN A 278 23.00 -5.58 6.67
C GLN A 278 24.11 -6.38 7.38
N ARG A 279 24.75 -7.34 6.69
CA ARG A 279 26.04 -7.85 7.19
C ARG A 279 27.11 -6.88 6.75
N HIS A 280 27.57 -6.04 7.66
CA HIS A 280 28.90 -5.46 7.57
C HIS A 280 29.89 -6.58 7.87
N GLY A 281 30.35 -7.27 6.83
CA GLY A 281 31.57 -8.05 6.88
C GLY A 281 32.69 -7.17 6.33
N ASP A 282 33.71 -6.92 7.15
CA ASP A 282 34.98 -6.30 6.75
C ASP A 282 35.87 -7.27 5.93
N ASP A 283 35.31 -8.37 5.41
CA ASP A 283 36.02 -9.40 4.67
C ASP A 283 35.63 -9.36 3.18
N ASP A 284 36.68 -9.24 2.36
CA ASP A 284 36.75 -9.20 0.90
C ASP A 284 35.78 -10.13 0.14
N ASP A 285 35.29 -9.60 -0.98
CA ASP A 285 34.81 -10.25 -2.20
C ASP A 285 33.67 -11.31 -2.07
N ASP A 286 32.53 -11.05 -2.74
CA ASP A 286 31.35 -11.93 -2.91
C ASP A 286 30.24 -11.96 -1.83
N VAL A 287 29.82 -10.79 -1.33
CA VAL A 287 28.51 -10.68 -0.65
C VAL A 287 27.52 -9.90 -1.52
N ASP A 288 26.47 -10.59 -1.99
CA ASP A 288 25.35 -9.99 -2.73
C ASP A 288 24.84 -8.73 -2.02
N SER A 289 24.81 -7.62 -2.77
CA SER A 289 24.21 -6.38 -2.28
C SER A 289 22.76 -6.63 -1.87
N PRO A 290 22.29 -6.05 -0.75
CA PRO A 290 20.91 -6.24 -0.32
C PRO A 290 19.94 -5.76 -1.42
N PRO A 291 18.85 -6.50 -1.70
CA PRO A 291 17.83 -6.08 -2.64
C PRO A 291 17.30 -4.69 -2.29
N MET A 292 17.08 -3.89 -3.33
CA MET A 292 16.47 -2.58 -3.18
C MET A 292 15.03 -2.73 -2.68
N VAL A 293 14.67 -1.89 -1.70
CA VAL A 293 13.35 -1.88 -1.08
C VAL A 293 12.65 -0.56 -1.38
N THR A 294 11.50 -0.66 -2.03
CA THR A 294 10.72 0.50 -2.50
C THR A 294 9.29 0.43 -2.00
N ALA A 295 8.82 1.46 -1.30
CA ALA A 295 7.40 1.62 -0.98
C ALA A 295 6.72 2.52 -2.03
N VAL A 296 5.69 2.01 -2.69
CA VAL A 296 4.79 2.79 -3.57
C VAL A 296 3.43 2.89 -2.89
N SER A 297 3.10 4.09 -2.41
CA SER A 297 1.91 4.32 -1.59
C SER A 297 0.89 5.21 -2.29
N PHE A 298 -0.40 4.89 -2.13
CA PHE A 298 -1.52 5.67 -2.67
C PHE A 298 -2.38 6.23 -1.54
N GLY A 299 -2.65 7.53 -1.54
CA GLY A 299 -3.51 8.14 -0.52
C GLY A 299 -3.03 7.92 0.92
N GLY A 300 -1.72 7.80 1.13
CA GLY A 300 -1.16 7.46 2.43
C GLY A 300 -1.11 8.65 3.40
N PRO A 301 -1.54 8.47 4.68
CA PRO A 301 -1.32 9.46 5.72
C PRO A 301 0.17 9.57 6.09
N ARG A 302 0.53 10.61 6.84
CA ARG A 302 1.87 10.78 7.41
C ARG A 302 2.16 9.72 8.46
N VAL A 303 3.32 9.08 8.35
CA VAL A 303 3.65 7.88 9.14
C VAL A 303 4.50 8.19 10.36
N GLY A 304 5.40 9.17 10.28
CA GLY A 304 6.35 9.47 11.36
C GLY A 304 6.93 10.87 11.26
N ASN A 305 7.89 11.16 12.14
CA ASN A 305 8.57 12.44 12.20
C ASN A 305 9.78 12.52 11.25
N ALA A 306 10.41 13.69 11.19
CA ALA A 306 11.57 13.93 10.31
C ALA A 306 12.75 12.99 10.62
N ALA A 307 12.91 12.58 11.89
CA ALA A 307 13.95 11.64 12.28
C ALA A 307 13.68 10.22 11.74
N PHE A 308 12.42 9.77 11.76
CA PHE A 308 12.01 8.53 11.10
C PHE A 308 12.26 8.58 9.59
N ARG A 309 11.91 9.69 8.94
CA ARG A 309 12.19 9.89 7.51
C ARG A 309 13.68 9.74 7.19
N ARG A 310 14.55 10.50 7.88
CA ARG A 310 16.00 10.46 7.66
C ARG A 310 16.55 9.04 7.81
N ARG A 311 16.16 8.35 8.89
CA ARG A 311 16.63 6.99 9.16
C ARG A 311 16.18 5.98 8.10
N LEU A 312 14.98 6.15 7.53
CA LEU A 312 14.53 5.33 6.41
C LEU A 312 15.38 5.58 5.16
N GLU A 313 15.58 6.85 4.79
CA GLU A 313 16.36 7.24 3.62
C GLU A 313 17.83 6.80 3.74
N GLU A 314 18.45 6.98 4.92
CA GLU A 314 19.82 6.53 5.25
C GLU A 314 19.97 5.00 5.21
N SER A 315 18.89 4.25 5.50
CA SER A 315 18.90 2.79 5.39
C SER A 315 18.80 2.24 3.96
N GLY A 316 18.70 3.13 2.96
CA GLY A 316 18.57 2.76 1.55
C GLY A 316 17.12 2.51 1.10
N GLY A 317 16.14 2.68 1.98
CA GLY A 317 14.72 2.53 1.63
C GLY A 317 14.23 3.67 0.77
N LYS A 318 13.50 3.35 -0.30
CA LYS A 318 12.88 4.32 -1.21
C LYS A 318 11.39 4.39 -0.97
N VAL A 319 10.82 5.60 -0.98
CA VAL A 319 9.37 5.80 -0.80
C VAL A 319 8.85 6.80 -1.83
N LEU A 320 7.88 6.36 -2.62
CA LEU A 320 7.10 7.19 -3.54
C LEU A 320 5.65 7.26 -3.04
N ARG A 321 5.18 8.48 -2.80
CA ARG A 321 3.82 8.78 -2.35
C ARG A 321 3.03 9.37 -3.51
N VAL A 322 2.05 8.62 -3.98
CA VAL A 322 1.04 9.12 -4.92
C VAL A 322 -0.05 9.82 -4.10
N VAL A 323 -0.19 11.13 -4.31
CA VAL A 323 -1.04 12.02 -3.52
C VAL A 323 -2.04 12.73 -4.44
N ASN A 324 -3.33 12.70 -4.11
CA ASN A 324 -4.34 13.55 -4.71
C ASN A 324 -4.46 14.83 -3.87
N SER A 325 -4.34 16.00 -4.48
CA SER A 325 -4.44 17.29 -3.77
C SER A 325 -5.78 17.51 -3.06
N ASN A 326 -6.84 16.86 -3.56
CA ASN A 326 -8.19 16.91 -3.00
C ASN A 326 -8.43 15.87 -1.90
N ASP A 327 -7.49 14.95 -1.67
CA ASP A 327 -7.58 13.96 -0.60
C ASP A 327 -7.04 14.54 0.73
N VAL A 328 -7.87 14.56 1.76
CA VAL A 328 -7.50 15.04 3.10
C VAL A 328 -6.66 14.02 3.87
N VAL A 329 -6.75 12.73 3.52
CA VAL A 329 -6.04 11.67 4.24
C VAL A 329 -4.52 11.83 4.11
N THR A 330 -4.04 12.35 2.98
CA THR A 330 -2.61 12.58 2.75
C THR A 330 -2.03 13.72 3.59
N LYS A 331 -2.89 14.58 4.14
CA LYS A 331 -2.53 15.77 4.93
C LYS A 331 -2.49 15.49 6.44
N VAL A 332 -3.02 14.35 6.88
CA VAL A 332 -3.06 13.95 8.30
C VAL A 332 -1.98 12.92 8.64
N PRO A 333 -1.54 12.84 9.91
CA PRO A 333 -1.71 13.82 10.99
C PRO A 333 -0.96 15.15 10.76
N GLY A 334 -1.61 16.25 11.13
CA GLY A 334 -1.17 17.62 10.88
C GLY A 334 -2.38 18.47 10.46
N PHE A 335 -2.43 19.75 10.85
CA PHE A 335 -3.53 20.61 10.43
C PHE A 335 -3.50 20.79 8.91
N PRO A 336 -4.66 20.92 8.24
CA PRO A 336 -4.68 21.48 6.90
C PRO A 336 -4.02 22.85 6.97
N VAL A 337 -2.85 23.00 6.35
CA VAL A 337 -2.40 24.32 5.95
C VAL A 337 -3.23 24.59 4.70
N ASP A 338 -4.24 25.45 4.86
CA ASP A 338 -4.82 26.14 3.73
C ASP A 338 -3.68 26.96 3.13
N ASP A 339 -3.07 26.48 2.05
CA ASP A 339 -2.33 27.34 1.13
C ASP A 339 -3.37 28.11 0.30
N ASP A 340 -4.15 28.96 0.97
CA ASP A 340 -4.99 29.97 0.35
C ASP A 340 -4.41 31.34 0.74
N ASP A 341 -3.41 31.78 -0.03
CA ASP A 341 -3.08 33.20 -0.14
C ASP A 341 -4.17 33.87 -0.99
N CYS A 342 -5.32 34.16 -0.37
CA CYS A 342 -6.33 35.09 -0.87
C CYS A 342 -7.11 35.64 0.34
N GLY A 343 -6.82 36.88 0.70
CA GLY A 343 -7.32 37.54 1.90
C GLY A 343 -8.85 37.65 2.02
N GLY A 344 -9.33 37.65 3.26
CA GLY A 344 -10.71 37.98 3.60
C GLY A 344 -11.03 37.66 5.05
N GLY A 345 -11.06 38.69 5.91
CA GLY A 345 -11.35 38.56 7.33
C GLY A 345 -12.80 38.14 7.62
N GLY A 346 -13.01 37.55 8.80
CA GLY A 346 -14.34 37.26 9.32
C GLY A 346 -14.34 36.39 10.57
N ALA A 347 -14.16 37.00 11.74
CA ALA A 347 -14.31 36.36 13.03
C ALA A 347 -15.75 35.90 13.27
N ARG A 348 -15.96 34.66 13.76
CA ARG A 348 -17.09 34.31 14.63
C ARG A 348 -16.71 33.24 15.66
N GLU A 349 -17.23 33.46 16.85
CA GLU A 349 -16.87 32.91 18.15
C GLU A 349 -17.91 31.85 18.58
N GLY A 350 -17.49 30.77 19.28
CA GLY A 350 -18.42 29.98 20.10
C GLY A 350 -18.11 28.49 20.33
N ALA A 351 -17.75 28.18 21.58
CA ALA A 351 -18.03 26.96 22.39
C ALA A 351 -16.80 26.18 22.93
N PRO A 352 -16.76 25.82 24.24
CA PRO A 352 -15.53 25.42 24.92
C PRO A 352 -15.27 23.91 24.81
N ALA A 353 -14.39 23.51 23.90
CA ALA A 353 -13.81 22.18 23.94
C ALA A 353 -12.76 22.08 25.06
N ARG A 354 -12.88 21.05 25.90
CA ARG A 354 -11.95 20.70 26.99
C ARG A 354 -10.49 20.83 26.51
N ARG A 355 -9.80 21.86 27.03
CA ARG A 355 -8.41 22.17 26.69
C ARG A 355 -7.50 21.08 27.24
N LYS A 356 -7.05 20.16 26.37
CA LYS A 356 -5.80 19.44 26.60
C LYS A 356 -4.65 20.46 26.59
N PRO A 357 -3.60 20.30 27.41
CA PRO A 357 -2.45 21.20 27.36
C PRO A 357 -1.83 21.12 25.96
N ARG A 358 -1.89 22.23 25.21
CA ARG A 358 -1.28 22.33 23.88
C ARG A 358 0.10 22.96 24.06
N LEU A 359 1.14 22.18 23.83
CA LEU A 359 2.50 22.70 23.75
C LEU A 359 2.58 23.70 22.58
N PRO A 360 3.35 24.81 22.70
CA PRO A 360 3.58 25.73 21.59
C PRO A 360 4.19 25.01 20.38
N ARG A 361 3.79 25.38 19.15
CA ARG A 361 4.28 24.76 17.90
C ARG A 361 5.81 24.80 17.78
N TRP A 362 6.44 25.90 18.18
CA TRP A 362 7.90 26.03 18.17
C TRP A 362 8.58 24.99 19.07
N LEU A 363 7.93 24.61 20.18
CA LEU A 363 8.44 23.61 21.11
C LEU A 363 8.21 22.19 20.56
N VAL A 364 7.07 21.93 19.92
CA VAL A 364 6.82 20.66 19.20
C VAL A 364 7.83 20.45 18.07
N SER A 365 8.13 21.51 17.33
CA SER A 365 9.12 21.51 16.25
C SER A 365 10.54 21.30 16.79
N LYS A 366 10.92 22.03 17.87
CA LYS A 366 12.22 21.86 18.55
C LYS A 366 12.41 20.46 19.14
N MET A 367 11.34 19.83 19.62
CA MET A 367 11.36 18.46 20.15
C MET A 367 11.28 17.39 19.05
N GLY A 368 11.10 17.77 17.78
CA GLY A 368 10.98 16.85 16.65
C GLY A 368 9.71 15.98 16.68
N TRP A 369 8.64 16.44 17.36
CA TRP A 369 7.37 15.74 17.50
C TRP A 369 6.35 16.11 16.40
N GLU A 370 6.82 16.78 15.34
CA GLU A 370 6.02 17.10 14.16
C GLU A 370 6.10 15.97 13.14
N TYR A 371 4.95 15.60 12.57
CA TYR A 371 4.88 14.63 11.49
C TYR A 371 5.50 15.23 10.23
N SER A 372 6.20 14.38 9.47
CA SER A 372 6.78 14.75 8.19
C SER A 372 6.33 13.79 7.09
N ASP A 373 6.20 14.33 5.90
CA ASP A 373 6.04 13.56 4.67
C ASP A 373 7.32 12.75 4.41
N VAL A 374 7.19 11.42 4.29
CA VAL A 374 8.30 10.46 4.14
C VAL A 374 8.46 10.08 2.68
N GLY A 375 9.62 10.35 2.08
CA GLY A 375 9.91 10.04 0.67
C GLY A 375 9.56 11.16 -0.31
N ARG A 376 9.45 10.78 -1.59
CA ARG A 376 9.13 11.67 -2.72
C ARG A 376 7.64 11.63 -3.03
N GLU A 377 7.09 12.74 -3.52
CA GLU A 377 5.66 12.87 -3.80
C GLU A 377 5.39 13.05 -5.28
N LEU A 378 4.49 12.23 -5.82
CA LEU A 378 3.80 12.46 -7.07
C LEU A 378 2.43 13.06 -6.75
N ARG A 379 2.26 14.35 -7.04
CA ARG A 379 1.00 15.06 -6.80
C ARG A 379 0.12 15.02 -8.04
N LEU A 380 -1.10 14.53 -7.86
CA LEU A 380 -2.14 14.43 -8.87
C LEU A 380 -3.20 15.48 -8.62
N CYS A 381 -3.66 16.13 -9.69
CA CYS A 381 -4.75 17.10 -9.66
C CYS A 381 -5.95 16.55 -10.43
N SER A 382 -7.11 16.47 -9.79
CA SER A 382 -8.37 16.18 -10.49
C SER A 382 -8.87 17.47 -11.16
N GLN A 383 -8.89 17.53 -12.50
CA GLN A 383 -9.60 18.60 -13.21
C GLN A 383 -11.12 18.34 -13.11
N GLY A 384 -11.82 19.10 -12.27
CA GLY A 384 -13.28 19.11 -12.20
C GLY A 384 -13.84 19.12 -10.78
N ASP A 385 -15.10 19.59 -10.68
CA ASP A 385 -15.90 19.95 -9.48
C ASP A 385 -16.15 18.82 -8.45
N THR A 386 -15.38 17.73 -8.52
CA THR A 386 -15.33 16.62 -7.55
C THR A 386 -14.78 17.00 -6.17
N ALA A 387 -14.44 18.28 -5.96
CA ALA A 387 -13.81 18.86 -4.78
C ALA A 387 -14.61 18.73 -3.46
N ARG A 388 -15.82 18.15 -3.47
CA ARG A 388 -16.71 18.14 -2.30
C ARG A 388 -16.93 16.79 -1.62
N ASN A 389 -16.45 15.67 -2.17
CA ASN A 389 -16.63 14.36 -1.53
C ASN A 389 -15.29 13.71 -1.19
N VAL A 390 -14.90 13.84 0.09
CA VAL A 390 -13.67 13.27 0.66
C VAL A 390 -13.52 11.78 0.40
N VAL A 391 -14.61 11.02 0.43
CA VAL A 391 -14.58 9.57 0.18
C VAL A 391 -14.27 9.28 -1.29
N ALA A 392 -14.81 10.08 -2.21
CA ALA A 392 -14.55 9.93 -3.64
C ALA A 392 -13.12 10.35 -3.99
N SER A 393 -12.59 11.40 -3.37
CA SER A 393 -11.20 11.86 -3.59
C SER A 393 -10.15 10.89 -3.06
N HIS A 394 -10.52 10.06 -2.09
CA HIS A 394 -9.66 9.05 -1.46
C HIS A 394 -9.85 7.65 -2.07
N ASP A 395 -10.64 7.49 -3.13
CA ASP A 395 -10.87 6.18 -3.72
C ASP A 395 -9.67 5.72 -4.57
N LEU A 396 -9.20 4.48 -4.39
CA LEU A 396 -8.05 3.94 -5.13
C LEU A 396 -8.29 3.95 -6.65
N ASP A 397 -9.50 3.67 -7.12
CA ASP A 397 -9.80 3.70 -8.55
C ASP A 397 -9.64 5.11 -9.12
N LEU A 398 -9.94 6.15 -8.34
CA LEU A 398 -9.68 7.53 -8.74
C LEU A 398 -8.17 7.78 -8.86
N TYR A 399 -7.37 7.35 -7.88
CA TYR A 399 -5.91 7.47 -7.93
C TYR A 399 -5.34 6.83 -9.20
N LEU A 400 -5.78 5.61 -9.53
CA LEU A 400 -5.27 4.89 -10.71
C LEU A 400 -5.73 5.53 -12.02
N LYS A 401 -6.95 6.07 -12.08
CA LYS A 401 -7.41 6.87 -13.22
C LYS A 401 -6.57 8.13 -13.40
N LEU A 402 -6.27 8.85 -12.32
CA LEU A 402 -5.48 10.07 -12.36
C LEU A 402 -4.02 9.78 -12.78
N VAL A 403 -3.41 8.71 -12.27
CA VAL A 403 -2.07 8.27 -12.72
C VAL A 403 -2.09 7.91 -14.20
N ALA A 404 -3.06 7.09 -14.64
CA ALA A 404 -3.15 6.65 -16.04
C ALA A 404 -3.40 7.81 -17.00
N ALA A 405 -4.20 8.80 -16.60
CA ALA A 405 -4.51 10.00 -17.38
C ALA A 405 -3.40 11.05 -17.34
N CYS A 406 -2.39 10.89 -16.48
CA CYS A 406 -1.23 11.78 -16.44
C CYS A 406 -0.40 11.55 -17.72
N THR A 407 -0.72 12.30 -18.77
CA THR A 407 0.04 12.47 -20.01
C THR A 407 0.36 13.95 -20.11
N TYR A 408 1.64 14.31 -20.13
CA TYR A 408 2.06 15.61 -20.63
C TYR A 408 2.96 15.40 -21.83
#